data_AF-A0A8J7X9Y2-F1
#
_entry.id   AF-A0A8J7X9Y2-F1
#
_cell.length_a   1.000
_cell.length_b   1.000
_cell.length_c   1.000
_cell.angle_alpha   90.00
_cell.angle_beta   90.00
_cell.angle_gamma   90.00
#
_symmetry.space_group_name_H-M   'P 1'
#
loop_
_entity.id
_entity.type
_entity.pdbx_description
1 polymer ?
#
loop_
_entity_poly.entity_id
_entity_poly.type
_entity_poly.pdbx_seq_one_letter_code
_entity_poly.pdbx_strand_id
1 'polypeptide(L)'
;MKRILAALLTLVLISQAQCSLLTSSPYMLAHFDNHRDAYIYWRIARERGLIHNGTTLVHFDAHSDMDCVIGDYYEQWLATYQRGPEDVEGVTNATFVSAAVTEGLVTEIWWVLPDYLYWSERFDCIETFISNGEPRTFYKYVKYCDCQEENNHVVCTLMQVHTVAPPLLTLDMYEKTEARVHFVTIGMLPQFEEEVLLDVDTDYFINRLDIDRYPDYFYNQGEITPWITIERFMRVLHRIRIRSRVATVAVSPYYTHEEYHYLSNVVADELDRYLSFLYPTRITGRFQVE
;
A
#
# COMPACT_ATOMS: atom_id res chain seq x y z
N MET A 1 -23.43 19.08 -29.11
CA MET A 1 -23.75 17.67 -28.77
C MET A 1 -23.73 17.50 -27.25
N LYS A 2 -24.80 17.91 -26.55
CA LYS A 2 -24.87 17.93 -25.07
C LYS A 2 -26.18 17.28 -24.53
N ARG A 3 -26.73 16.27 -25.22
CA ARG A 3 -28.08 15.76 -24.90
C ARG A 3 -28.29 14.23 -25.04
N ILE A 4 -27.26 13.39 -24.92
CA ILE A 4 -27.42 11.92 -24.92
C ILE A 4 -26.57 11.28 -23.81
N LEU A 5 -26.69 11.77 -22.57
CA LEU A 5 -26.08 11.12 -21.40
C LEU A 5 -27.01 11.14 -20.17
N ALA A 6 -28.32 11.10 -20.41
CA ALA A 6 -29.34 11.18 -19.36
C ALA A 6 -30.20 9.90 -19.23
N ALA A 7 -29.83 8.81 -19.91
CA ALA A 7 -30.63 7.57 -19.94
C ALA A 7 -29.86 6.29 -19.57
N LEU A 8 -28.63 6.42 -19.07
CA LEU A 8 -27.87 5.33 -18.43
C LEU A 8 -27.50 5.69 -16.98
N LEU A 9 -28.33 6.53 -16.34
CA LEU A 9 -28.43 6.62 -14.88
C LEU A 9 -29.26 5.43 -14.38
N THR A 10 -28.77 4.22 -14.66
CA THR A 10 -29.21 3.03 -13.94
C THR A 10 -28.59 3.13 -12.56
N LEU A 11 -29.28 3.85 -11.67
CA LEU A 11 -29.34 3.59 -10.24
C LEU A 11 -28.10 2.90 -9.63
N VAL A 12 -26.91 3.49 -9.78
CA VAL A 12 -25.78 3.10 -8.94
C VAL A 12 -26.00 3.84 -7.63
N LEU A 13 -26.88 3.29 -6.80
CA LEU A 13 -26.75 3.43 -5.35
C LEU A 13 -25.40 2.79 -5.01
N ILE A 14 -24.31 3.54 -5.20
CA ILE A 14 -22.97 3.14 -4.75
C ILE A 14 -23.13 3.05 -3.24
N SER A 15 -23.23 1.80 -2.79
CA SER A 15 -23.30 1.41 -1.40
C SER A 15 -22.17 2.08 -0.65
N GLN A 16 -22.48 2.54 0.55
CA GLN A 16 -21.51 2.89 1.58
C GLN A 16 -20.40 1.83 1.60
N ALA A 17 -19.18 2.19 1.15
CA ALA A 17 -17.90 1.60 1.50
C ALA A 17 -17.99 0.16 2.07
N GLN A 18 -18.28 -0.82 1.22
CA GLN A 18 -18.41 -2.22 1.63
C GLN A 18 -17.04 -2.87 1.55
N CYS A 19 -16.43 -3.06 2.72
CA CYS A 19 -15.27 -3.92 2.88
C CYS A 19 -15.60 -5.32 2.32
N SER A 20 -14.90 -5.77 1.27
CA SER A 20 -15.20 -7.02 0.58
C SER A 20 -13.97 -7.93 0.47
N LEU A 21 -14.10 -9.13 1.04
CA LEU A 21 -13.18 -10.23 0.78
C LEU A 21 -13.62 -10.89 -0.52
N LEU A 22 -12.86 -10.66 -1.60
CA LEU A 22 -13.23 -11.13 -2.95
C LEU A 22 -12.93 -12.63 -3.13
N THR A 23 -11.83 -13.12 -2.55
CA THR A 23 -11.44 -14.54 -2.60
C THR A 23 -10.83 -14.99 -1.28
N SER A 24 -10.93 -16.30 -0.97
CA SER A 24 -10.39 -16.86 0.29
C SER A 24 -9.61 -18.17 0.14
N SER A 25 -9.52 -18.73 -1.06
CA SER A 25 -8.66 -19.88 -1.37
C SER A 25 -8.53 -20.02 -2.88
N PRO A 26 -7.32 -20.25 -3.43
CA PRO A 26 -6.02 -20.42 -2.76
C PRO A 26 -5.25 -19.14 -2.40
N TYR A 27 -5.81 -17.96 -2.67
CA TYR A 27 -5.28 -16.64 -2.28
C TYR A 27 -6.36 -15.80 -1.61
N MET A 28 -5.96 -14.66 -1.06
CA MET A 28 -6.82 -13.62 -0.50
C MET A 28 -6.64 -12.33 -1.31
N LEU A 29 -7.77 -11.80 -1.78
CA LEU A 29 -7.85 -10.44 -2.31
C LEU A 29 -8.89 -9.68 -1.49
N ALA A 30 -8.48 -8.57 -0.87
CA ALA A 30 -9.38 -7.71 -0.10
C ALA A 30 -9.43 -6.32 -0.70
N HIS A 31 -10.63 -5.75 -0.76
CA HIS A 31 -10.91 -4.42 -1.27
C HIS A 31 -11.70 -3.61 -0.23
N PHE A 32 -11.25 -2.39 0.03
CA PHE A 32 -11.80 -1.55 1.10
C PHE A 32 -11.53 -0.07 0.85
N ASP A 33 -12.33 0.79 1.50
CA ASP A 33 -12.19 2.23 1.33
C ASP A 33 -11.02 2.80 2.12
N ASN A 34 -10.82 2.31 3.35
CA ASN A 34 -9.89 2.89 4.29
C ASN A 34 -8.58 2.10 4.35
N HIS A 35 -7.48 2.73 3.99
CA HIS A 35 -6.22 2.03 3.76
C HIS A 35 -5.68 1.26 4.96
N ARG A 36 -5.87 1.78 6.18
CA ARG A 36 -5.49 1.05 7.42
C ARG A 36 -6.10 -0.35 7.53
N ASP A 37 -7.22 -0.61 6.86
CA ASP A 37 -7.89 -1.91 6.92
C ASP A 37 -7.05 -3.01 6.25
N ALA A 38 -6.04 -2.65 5.45
CA ALA A 38 -5.02 -3.56 4.93
C ALA A 38 -4.42 -4.40 6.04
N TYR A 39 -4.01 -3.77 7.15
CA TYR A 39 -3.40 -4.44 8.28
C TYR A 39 -4.32 -5.49 8.93
N ILE A 40 -5.63 -5.23 8.99
CA ILE A 40 -6.62 -6.19 9.49
C ILE A 40 -6.59 -7.45 8.60
N TYR A 41 -6.65 -7.27 7.29
CA TYR A 41 -6.62 -8.39 6.34
C TYR A 41 -5.30 -9.14 6.34
N TRP A 42 -4.17 -8.44 6.55
CA TRP A 42 -2.88 -9.09 6.68
C TRP A 42 -2.84 -10.00 7.92
N ARG A 43 -3.39 -9.56 9.06
CA ARG A 43 -3.50 -10.40 10.27
C ARG A 43 -4.40 -11.63 10.01
N ILE A 44 -5.56 -11.45 9.37
CA ILE A 44 -6.44 -12.58 8.98
C ILE A 44 -5.70 -13.54 8.05
N ALA A 45 -4.92 -13.03 7.10
CA ALA A 45 -4.16 -13.84 6.16
C ALA A 45 -3.04 -14.63 6.85
N ARG A 46 -2.37 -14.05 7.85
CA ARG A 46 -1.40 -14.74 8.71
C ARG A 46 -2.05 -15.90 9.46
N GLU A 47 -3.21 -15.69 10.08
CA GLU A 47 -3.96 -16.75 10.78
C GLU A 47 -4.36 -17.90 9.85
N ARG A 48 -4.59 -17.61 8.55
CA ARG A 48 -4.88 -18.60 7.51
C ARG A 48 -3.63 -19.23 6.89
N GLY A 49 -2.43 -18.83 7.32
CA GLY A 49 -1.16 -19.33 6.77
C GLY A 49 -0.90 -18.92 5.33
N LEU A 50 -1.48 -17.80 4.87
CA LEU A 50 -1.23 -17.24 3.53
C LEU A 50 0.00 -16.33 3.50
N ILE A 51 0.37 -15.74 4.63
CA ILE A 51 1.62 -14.99 4.85
C ILE A 51 2.28 -15.45 6.15
N HIS A 52 3.58 -15.20 6.28
CA HIS A 52 4.40 -15.59 7.43
C HIS A 52 5.09 -14.36 8.04
N ASN A 53 5.70 -14.52 9.22
CA ASN A 53 6.49 -13.44 9.81
C ASN A 53 7.71 -13.12 8.93
N GLY A 54 8.06 -11.84 8.82
CA GLY A 54 9.12 -11.36 7.95
C GLY A 54 8.77 -11.42 6.46
N THR A 55 7.49 -11.33 6.11
CA THR A 55 7.08 -11.25 4.70
C THR A 55 7.55 -9.93 4.09
N THR A 56 7.96 -9.97 2.82
CA THR A 56 8.25 -8.78 2.02
C THR A 56 6.96 -8.11 1.57
N LEU A 57 6.78 -6.82 1.89
CA LEU A 57 5.69 -5.98 1.41
C LEU A 57 6.11 -5.24 0.14
N VAL A 58 5.28 -5.29 -0.90
CA VAL A 58 5.36 -4.39 -2.06
C VAL A 58 4.18 -3.44 -1.98
N HIS A 59 4.48 -2.17 -1.68
CA HIS A 59 3.51 -1.12 -1.34
C HIS A 59 3.42 -0.09 -2.45
N PHE A 60 2.32 -0.06 -3.21
CA PHE A 60 2.09 0.94 -4.26
C PHE A 60 1.21 2.06 -3.71
N ASP A 61 1.83 3.21 -3.40
CA ASP A 61 1.15 4.32 -2.75
C ASP A 61 1.87 5.66 -3.01
N ALA A 62 1.12 6.76 -3.08
CA ALA A 62 1.66 8.12 -3.11
C ALA A 62 2.14 8.64 -1.74
N HIS A 63 1.70 8.01 -0.66
CA HIS A 63 2.01 8.27 0.74
C HIS A 63 2.74 7.08 1.36
N SER A 64 3.34 7.31 2.52
CA SER A 64 4.23 6.34 3.14
C SER A 64 3.54 5.31 4.03
N ASP A 65 2.51 5.73 4.76
CA ASP A 65 1.80 4.91 5.76
C ASP A 65 2.65 4.22 6.84
N MET A 66 3.87 4.74 7.02
CA MET A 66 4.93 4.20 7.87
C MET A 66 5.26 5.10 9.07
N ASP A 67 4.38 6.03 9.45
CA ASP A 67 4.53 6.79 10.69
C ASP A 67 4.54 5.86 11.91
N CYS A 68 5.31 6.23 12.92
CA CYS A 68 5.35 5.49 14.18
C CYS A 68 3.99 5.52 14.88
N VAL A 69 3.56 4.37 15.40
CA VAL A 69 2.44 4.31 16.35
C VAL A 69 2.91 4.92 17.67
N ILE A 70 2.33 6.04 18.11
CA ILE A 70 2.77 6.77 19.32
C ILE A 70 1.62 7.13 20.27
N GLY A 71 1.97 7.39 21.54
CA GLY A 71 1.03 7.88 22.56
C GLY A 71 -0.18 6.97 22.76
N ASP A 72 -1.37 7.56 22.87
CA ASP A 72 -2.63 6.82 23.10
C ASP A 72 -2.92 5.78 22.02
N TYR A 73 -2.51 6.03 20.77
CA TYR A 73 -2.65 5.06 19.67
C TYR A 73 -1.81 3.81 19.91
N TYR A 74 -0.59 3.98 20.44
CA TYR A 74 0.28 2.86 20.77
C TYR A 74 -0.30 2.04 21.92
N GLU A 75 -0.79 2.69 22.97
CA GLU A 75 -1.42 2.00 24.10
C GLU A 75 -2.69 1.24 23.68
N GLN A 76 -3.52 1.83 22.82
CA GLN A 76 -4.72 1.16 22.26
C GLN A 76 -4.33 -0.04 21.40
N TRP A 77 -3.34 0.14 20.53
CA TRP A 77 -2.83 -0.95 19.70
C TRP A 77 -2.26 -2.07 20.56
N LEU A 78 -1.43 -1.75 21.55
CA LEU A 78 -0.85 -2.71 22.48
C LEU A 78 -1.93 -3.43 23.33
N ALA A 79 -3.03 -2.76 23.66
CA ALA A 79 -4.15 -3.36 24.38
C ALA A 79 -5.03 -4.28 23.51
N THR A 80 -4.91 -4.19 22.19
CA THR A 80 -5.78 -4.89 21.23
C THR A 80 -5.03 -5.82 20.27
N TYR A 81 -3.70 -5.77 20.16
CA TYR A 81 -2.94 -6.59 19.20
C TYR A 81 -3.04 -8.10 19.45
N GLN A 82 -3.40 -8.53 20.66
CA GLN A 82 -3.65 -9.95 20.96
C GLN A 82 -5.08 -10.39 20.67
N ARG A 83 -5.98 -9.44 20.37
CA ARG A 83 -7.37 -9.72 20.02
C ARG A 83 -7.48 -10.13 18.55
N GLY A 84 -8.68 -10.52 18.16
CA GLY A 84 -9.03 -10.82 16.77
C GLY A 84 -8.66 -9.66 15.84
N PRO A 85 -8.34 -9.92 14.56
CA PRO A 85 -8.01 -8.88 13.58
C PRO A 85 -9.00 -7.72 13.52
N GLU A 86 -10.30 -8.01 13.64
CA GLU A 86 -11.40 -7.04 13.63
C GLU A 86 -11.47 -6.14 14.87
N ASP A 87 -10.82 -6.53 15.97
CA ASP A 87 -10.86 -5.82 17.26
C ASP A 87 -9.63 -4.91 17.48
N VAL A 88 -8.76 -4.77 16.46
CA VAL A 88 -7.57 -3.92 16.54
C VAL A 88 -7.98 -2.45 16.57
N GLU A 89 -7.53 -1.75 17.60
CA GLU A 89 -7.63 -0.30 17.72
C GLU A 89 -6.24 0.34 17.67
N GLY A 90 -6.16 1.67 17.67
CA GLY A 90 -4.88 2.38 17.71
C GLY A 90 -4.10 2.44 16.38
N VAL A 91 -4.62 1.83 15.31
CA VAL A 91 -4.02 1.87 13.97
C VAL A 91 -4.73 2.89 13.06
N THR A 92 -3.94 3.66 12.31
CA THR A 92 -4.41 4.71 11.40
C THR A 92 -3.82 4.49 10.01
N ASN A 93 -4.28 5.25 9.01
CA ASN A 93 -3.72 5.16 7.64
C ASN A 93 -2.23 5.51 7.65
N ALA A 94 -1.80 6.42 8.50
CA ALA A 94 -0.40 6.78 8.58
C ALA A 94 0.46 5.70 9.28
N THR A 95 -0.10 4.75 10.02
CA THR A 95 0.68 3.93 10.98
C THR A 95 0.55 2.41 10.81
N PHE A 96 -0.29 1.93 9.90
CA PHE A 96 -0.60 0.50 9.81
C PHE A 96 0.58 -0.36 9.32
N VAL A 97 1.46 0.18 8.47
CA VAL A 97 2.70 -0.51 8.08
C VAL A 97 3.65 -0.62 9.27
N SER A 98 3.78 0.45 10.07
CA SER A 98 4.59 0.43 11.29
C SER A 98 4.07 -0.60 12.31
N ALA A 99 2.75 -0.72 12.45
CA ALA A 99 2.14 -1.78 13.28
C ALA A 99 2.50 -3.19 12.77
N ALA A 100 2.44 -3.43 11.46
CA ALA A 100 2.84 -4.70 10.86
C ALA A 100 4.33 -5.03 11.08
N VAL A 101 5.21 -4.03 10.99
CA VAL A 101 6.64 -4.18 11.32
C VAL A 101 6.84 -4.50 12.79
N THR A 102 6.11 -3.83 13.69
CA THR A 102 6.20 -4.04 15.15
C THR A 102 5.77 -5.46 15.55
N GLU A 103 4.81 -6.05 14.85
CA GLU A 103 4.46 -7.47 15.06
C GLU A 103 5.45 -8.47 14.44
N GLY A 104 6.46 -7.99 13.71
CA GLY A 104 7.34 -8.83 12.90
C GLY A 104 6.64 -9.50 11.71
N LEU A 105 5.47 -9.00 11.30
CA LEU A 105 4.76 -9.50 10.12
C LEU A 105 5.52 -9.14 8.85
N VAL A 106 6.05 -7.91 8.80
CA VAL A 106 6.80 -7.35 7.67
C VAL A 106 8.20 -6.95 8.12
N THR A 107 9.22 -7.31 7.35
CA THR A 107 10.63 -6.93 7.61
C THR A 107 11.33 -6.34 6.40
N GLU A 108 10.76 -6.45 5.20
CA GLU A 108 11.29 -5.81 4.00
C GLU A 108 10.12 -5.11 3.30
N ILE A 109 10.28 -3.85 2.96
CA ILE A 109 9.24 -3.02 2.35
C ILE A 109 9.79 -2.41 1.07
N TRP A 110 9.15 -2.67 -0.05
CA TRP A 110 9.38 -1.99 -1.31
C TRP A 110 8.29 -0.95 -1.49
N TRP A 111 8.57 0.29 -1.08
CA TRP A 111 7.65 1.40 -1.28
C TRP A 111 7.81 1.96 -2.69
N VAL A 112 6.81 1.68 -3.51
CA VAL A 112 6.76 2.07 -4.91
C VAL A 112 6.02 3.38 -5.04
N LEU A 113 6.79 4.46 -5.19
CA LEU A 113 6.24 5.79 -5.39
C LEU A 113 5.85 6.01 -6.86
N PRO A 114 4.88 6.90 -7.14
CA PRO A 114 4.65 7.38 -8.49
C PRO A 114 5.91 8.03 -9.07
N ASP A 115 6.21 7.75 -10.35
CA ASP A 115 7.44 8.23 -10.99
C ASP A 115 7.58 9.76 -10.87
N TYR A 116 6.47 10.48 -11.08
CA TYR A 116 6.47 11.95 -11.01
C TYR A 116 6.91 12.45 -9.63
N LEU A 117 6.48 11.79 -8.55
CA LEU A 117 6.78 12.15 -7.17
C LEU A 117 8.23 11.77 -6.84
N TYR A 118 8.66 10.57 -7.25
CA TYR A 118 10.01 10.08 -7.02
C TYR A 118 11.06 11.05 -7.59
N TRP A 119 10.89 11.47 -8.85
CA TRP A 119 11.84 12.35 -9.52
C TRP A 119 11.73 13.82 -9.10
N SER A 120 10.52 14.32 -8.82
CA SER A 120 10.35 15.71 -8.41
C SER A 120 10.93 15.99 -7.02
N GLU A 121 10.79 15.03 -6.10
CA GLU A 121 11.29 15.11 -4.72
C GLU A 121 12.72 14.59 -4.57
N ARG A 122 13.34 14.13 -5.67
CA ARG A 122 14.75 13.67 -5.72
C ARG A 122 15.04 12.52 -4.76
N PHE A 123 14.16 11.54 -4.71
CA PHE A 123 14.35 10.29 -3.96
C PHE A 123 15.52 9.43 -4.47
N ASP A 124 16.09 9.78 -5.63
CA ASP A 124 17.30 9.19 -6.21
C ASP A 124 18.60 9.68 -5.56
N CYS A 125 18.56 10.77 -4.78
CA CYS A 125 19.75 11.41 -4.23
C CYS A 125 19.68 11.39 -2.70
N ILE A 126 20.53 10.57 -2.07
CA ILE A 126 20.54 10.42 -0.61
C ILE A 126 20.80 11.74 0.11
N GLU A 127 21.66 12.61 -0.44
CA GLU A 127 21.92 13.93 0.15
C GLU A 127 20.67 14.78 0.15
N THR A 128 19.91 14.78 -0.95
CA THR A 128 18.66 15.54 -1.07
C THR A 128 17.57 14.93 -0.20
N PHE A 129 17.49 13.60 -0.16
CA PHE A 129 16.57 12.85 0.68
C PHE A 129 16.77 13.14 2.18
N ILE A 130 18.03 13.27 2.62
CA ILE A 130 18.38 13.64 4.01
C ILE A 130 18.25 15.16 4.24
N SER A 131 18.66 16.01 3.28
CA SER A 131 18.75 17.47 3.45
C SER A 131 17.42 18.21 3.27
N ASN A 132 16.53 17.74 2.39
CA ASN A 132 15.21 18.33 2.15
C ASN A 132 14.20 17.98 3.26
N GLY A 133 14.68 17.61 4.45
CA GLY A 133 13.88 17.42 5.65
C GLY A 133 13.23 18.69 6.21
N GLU A 134 12.65 19.52 5.34
CA GLU A 134 11.58 20.43 5.72
C GLU A 134 10.25 19.65 5.88
N PRO A 135 9.47 19.99 6.90
CA PRO A 135 8.66 19.02 7.65
C PRO A 135 7.24 18.90 7.10
N ARG A 136 7.05 18.36 5.89
CA ARG A 136 5.69 18.34 5.31
C ARG A 136 4.98 16.99 5.24
N THR A 137 5.63 15.86 4.99
CA THR A 137 4.84 14.63 4.79
C THR A 137 5.51 13.28 5.07
N PHE A 138 6.84 13.17 5.02
CA PHE A 138 7.54 11.91 5.38
C PHE A 138 8.83 12.16 6.18
N TYR A 139 9.40 13.35 6.01
CA TYR A 139 10.73 13.69 6.50
C TYR A 139 10.85 13.95 8.01
N LYS A 140 9.76 13.91 8.78
CA LYS A 140 9.84 14.07 10.24
C LYS A 140 10.61 12.93 10.89
N TYR A 141 10.65 11.75 10.26
CA TYR A 141 11.30 10.56 10.81
C TYR A 141 12.48 10.06 9.98
N VAL A 142 12.56 10.41 8.69
CA VAL A 142 13.71 10.08 7.81
C VAL A 142 15.04 10.59 8.36
N LYS A 143 15.04 11.77 9.01
CA LYS A 143 16.25 12.31 9.66
C LYS A 143 16.85 11.34 10.70
N TYR A 144 16.07 10.39 11.19
CA TYR A 144 16.44 9.42 12.20
C TYR A 144 16.60 8.00 11.66
N CYS A 145 16.26 7.76 10.39
CA CYS A 145 16.46 6.48 9.76
C CYS A 145 17.92 6.31 9.33
N ASP A 146 18.44 5.11 9.50
CA ASP A 146 19.74 4.71 8.95
C ASP A 146 19.57 4.41 7.47
N CYS A 147 19.92 5.37 6.62
CA CYS A 147 19.72 5.31 5.18
C CYS A 147 21.05 5.20 4.42
N GLN A 148 21.04 4.40 3.35
CA GLN A 148 22.17 4.21 2.46
C GLN A 148 21.69 4.03 1.02
N GLU A 149 22.58 4.23 0.06
CA GLU A 149 22.31 3.92 -1.34
C GLU A 149 22.64 2.44 -1.61
N GLU A 150 21.71 1.72 -2.22
CA GLU A 150 21.90 0.35 -2.67
C GLU A 150 21.35 0.20 -4.09
N ASN A 151 22.12 -0.37 -5.02
CA ASN A 151 21.65 -0.67 -6.37
C ASN A 151 20.91 0.51 -7.06
N ASN A 152 21.44 1.73 -6.93
CA ASN A 152 20.89 2.99 -7.46
C ASN A 152 19.54 3.44 -6.88
N HIS A 153 19.21 3.04 -5.65
CA HIS A 153 18.08 3.61 -4.92
C HIS A 153 18.41 3.75 -3.43
N VAL A 154 17.62 4.54 -2.70
CA VAL A 154 17.78 4.73 -1.27
C VAL A 154 17.10 3.59 -0.52
N VAL A 155 17.79 3.06 0.47
CA VAL A 155 17.28 2.06 1.42
C VAL A 155 17.45 2.62 2.83
N CYS A 156 16.40 2.58 3.63
CA CYS A 156 16.43 3.03 5.02
C CYS A 156 16.00 1.92 5.98
N THR A 157 16.56 1.90 7.18
CA THR A 157 16.00 1.09 8.26
C THR A 157 14.90 1.86 8.98
N LEU A 158 13.73 1.24 9.14
CA LEU A 158 12.62 1.85 9.87
C LEU A 158 12.93 1.91 11.36
N MET A 159 12.54 3.00 12.01
CA MET A 159 12.70 3.19 13.46
C MET A 159 11.35 2.96 14.15
N GLN A 160 11.38 2.43 15.37
CA GLN A 160 10.21 2.33 16.26
C GLN A 160 10.35 3.29 17.44
N VAL A 161 9.20 3.75 17.93
CA VAL A 161 9.09 4.58 19.12
C VAL A 161 8.16 3.87 20.10
N HIS A 162 8.72 3.38 21.19
CA HIS A 162 7.94 2.53 22.11
C HIS A 162 7.12 3.32 23.13
N THR A 163 7.43 4.59 23.42
CA THR A 163 6.72 5.36 24.45
C THR A 163 7.01 6.86 24.34
N VAL A 164 6.14 7.68 23.74
CA VAL A 164 6.19 9.12 24.05
C VAL A 164 4.80 9.74 23.98
N ALA A 165 4.31 10.19 25.14
CA ALA A 165 3.38 11.31 25.19
C ALA A 165 4.19 12.60 24.95
N PRO A 166 3.77 13.52 24.08
CA PRO A 166 4.51 14.76 23.82
C PRO A 166 4.82 15.55 25.11
N PRO A 167 5.96 16.27 25.18
CA PRO A 167 6.77 16.73 24.04
C PRO A 167 7.94 15.81 23.68
N LEU A 168 8.06 15.51 22.37
CA LEU A 168 9.18 14.79 21.76
C LEU A 168 10.44 15.66 21.77
N LEU A 169 11.47 15.32 22.56
CA LEU A 169 12.70 16.13 22.60
C LEU A 169 14.05 15.39 22.59
N THR A 170 14.14 14.06 22.57
CA THR A 170 15.47 13.38 22.48
C THR A 170 15.48 12.10 21.63
N LEU A 171 16.59 11.87 20.92
CA LEU A 171 16.86 10.76 19.96
C LEU A 171 17.04 9.38 20.62
N ASP A 172 17.30 9.35 21.92
CA ASP A 172 17.60 8.15 22.72
C ASP A 172 16.38 7.24 22.96
N MET A 173 15.20 7.64 22.48
CA MET A 173 13.95 6.90 22.64
C MET A 173 13.50 6.12 21.40
N TYR A 174 14.31 6.15 20.33
CA TYR A 174 14.04 5.38 19.12
C TYR A 174 14.81 4.06 19.15
N GLU A 175 14.12 2.95 18.95
CA GLU A 175 14.74 1.65 18.75
C GLU A 175 14.77 1.34 17.25
N LYS A 176 15.95 0.96 16.76
CA LYS A 176 16.12 0.55 15.36
C LYS A 176 15.41 -0.80 15.19
N THR A 177 14.52 -0.87 14.21
CA THR A 177 13.92 -2.16 13.82
C THR A 177 14.86 -2.90 12.89
N GLU A 178 14.55 -4.15 12.58
CA GLU A 178 15.22 -4.88 11.50
C GLU A 178 14.57 -4.61 10.13
N ALA A 179 13.51 -3.79 10.07
CA ALA A 179 12.75 -3.60 8.84
C ALA A 179 13.40 -2.59 7.90
N ARG A 180 13.59 -2.98 6.65
CA ARG A 180 14.21 -2.14 5.61
C ARG A 180 13.15 -1.63 4.64
N VAL A 181 13.29 -0.38 4.22
CA VAL A 181 12.39 0.31 3.30
C VAL A 181 13.18 0.74 2.08
N HIS A 182 12.81 0.19 0.93
CA HIS A 182 13.34 0.51 -0.39
C HIS A 182 12.46 1.57 -1.04
N PHE A 183 13.05 2.72 -1.37
CA PHE A 183 12.36 3.82 -2.05
C PHE A 183 12.57 3.69 -3.54
N VAL A 184 11.52 3.30 -4.27
CA VAL A 184 11.67 2.92 -5.68
C VAL A 184 10.55 3.46 -6.55
N THR A 185 10.82 3.50 -7.86
CA THR A 185 9.78 3.59 -8.89
C THR A 185 9.36 2.20 -9.34
N ILE A 186 8.21 2.10 -10.01
CA ILE A 186 7.74 0.81 -10.57
C ILE A 186 8.72 0.19 -11.57
N GLY A 187 9.56 1.02 -12.21
CA GLY A 187 10.61 0.58 -13.13
C GLY A 187 11.82 -0.07 -12.45
N MET A 188 12.03 0.19 -11.16
CA MET A 188 13.17 -0.26 -10.37
C MET A 188 12.93 -1.56 -9.61
N LEU A 189 11.66 -2.01 -9.53
CA LEU A 189 11.31 -3.25 -8.84
C LEU A 189 12.08 -4.46 -9.39
N PRO A 190 12.69 -5.28 -8.51
CA PRO A 190 13.35 -6.52 -8.92
C PRO A 190 12.31 -7.59 -9.27
N GLN A 191 12.80 -8.72 -9.80
CA GLN A 191 12.02 -9.95 -9.72
C GLN A 191 12.15 -10.52 -8.31
N PHE A 192 11.02 -10.92 -7.73
CA PHE A 192 10.98 -11.53 -6.40
C PHE A 192 11.04 -13.05 -6.51
N GLU A 193 11.99 -13.68 -5.82
CA GLU A 193 12.10 -15.15 -5.79
C GLU A 193 11.08 -15.75 -4.83
N GLU A 194 10.69 -15.04 -3.79
CA GLU A 194 9.70 -15.39 -2.78
C GLU A 194 8.28 -14.91 -3.11
N GLU A 195 7.30 -15.38 -2.33
CA GLU A 195 5.96 -14.79 -2.34
C GLU A 195 5.98 -13.50 -1.50
N VAL A 196 5.35 -12.44 -2.00
CA VAL A 196 5.26 -11.13 -1.35
C VAL A 196 3.84 -10.86 -0.87
N LEU A 197 3.71 -9.95 0.09
CA LEU A 197 2.47 -9.25 0.39
C LEU A 197 2.34 -8.08 -0.58
N LEU A 198 1.22 -8.00 -1.32
CA LEU A 198 0.98 -6.94 -2.30
C LEU A 198 -0.07 -5.98 -1.75
N ASP A 199 0.26 -4.70 -1.64
CA ASP A 199 -0.68 -3.64 -1.25
C ASP A 199 -0.71 -2.55 -2.31
N VAL A 200 -1.92 -2.10 -2.67
CA VAL A 200 -2.14 -1.12 -3.73
C VAL A 200 -3.17 -0.10 -3.27
N ASP A 201 -2.74 1.14 -3.05
CA ASP A 201 -3.65 2.27 -2.91
C ASP A 201 -4.01 2.83 -4.30
N THR A 202 -5.25 3.27 -4.46
CA THR A 202 -5.73 3.88 -5.70
C THR A 202 -5.14 5.26 -5.92
N ASP A 203 -4.75 5.96 -4.86
CA ASP A 203 -4.11 7.27 -4.99
C ASP A 203 -2.72 7.18 -5.63
N TYR A 204 -2.10 5.99 -5.65
CA TYR A 204 -0.93 5.70 -6.47
C TYR A 204 -1.18 6.08 -7.91
N PHE A 205 -2.37 5.82 -8.48
CA PHE A 205 -2.68 6.11 -9.88
C PHE A 205 -3.11 7.57 -10.11
N ILE A 206 -3.81 8.16 -9.13
CA ILE A 206 -4.36 9.50 -9.23
C ILE A 206 -4.66 10.13 -7.86
N ASN A 207 -3.63 10.74 -7.29
CA ASN A 207 -3.74 11.52 -6.08
C ASN A 207 -4.25 12.94 -6.38
N ARG A 208 -5.40 13.30 -5.79
CA ARG A 208 -6.06 14.61 -5.97
C ARG A 208 -5.18 15.78 -5.52
N LEU A 209 -4.30 15.58 -4.54
CA LEU A 209 -3.45 16.63 -3.97
C LEU A 209 -2.28 16.93 -4.90
N ASP A 210 -1.95 15.99 -5.79
CA ASP A 210 -0.84 16.07 -6.73
C ASP A 210 -1.24 16.63 -8.11
N ILE A 211 -2.54 16.63 -8.45
CA ILE A 211 -3.03 17.07 -9.78
C ILE A 211 -2.57 18.51 -10.10
N ASP A 212 -2.78 19.44 -9.17
CA ASP A 212 -2.40 20.85 -9.37
C ASP A 212 -0.87 21.05 -9.29
N ARG A 213 -0.17 20.17 -8.58
CA ARG A 213 1.28 20.24 -8.38
C ARG A 213 2.06 19.70 -9.58
N TYR A 214 1.50 18.71 -10.27
CA TYR A 214 2.14 17.99 -11.38
C TYR A 214 1.20 17.85 -12.59
N PRO A 215 0.67 18.95 -13.13
CA PRO A 215 -0.39 18.90 -14.15
C PRO A 215 0.02 18.14 -15.42
N ASP A 216 1.31 18.19 -15.80
CA ASP A 216 1.83 17.51 -17.00
C ASP A 216 1.69 15.97 -16.93
N TYR A 217 1.52 15.40 -15.75
CA TYR A 217 1.32 13.95 -15.55
C TYR A 217 -0.15 13.53 -15.53
N PHE A 218 -1.05 14.47 -15.22
CA PHE A 218 -2.46 14.18 -15.00
C PHE A 218 -3.37 14.73 -16.08
N TYR A 219 -2.92 15.64 -16.94
CA TYR A 219 -3.74 16.17 -18.02
C TYR A 219 -3.32 15.66 -19.39
N ASN A 220 -4.25 14.99 -20.09
CA ASN A 220 -4.10 14.61 -21.49
C ASN A 220 -5.22 15.27 -22.30
N GLN A 221 -4.85 16.14 -23.24
CA GLN A 221 -5.81 16.90 -24.06
C GLN A 221 -6.84 17.71 -23.25
N GLY A 222 -6.47 18.13 -22.04
CA GLY A 222 -7.33 18.90 -21.13
C GLY A 222 -8.26 18.05 -20.25
N GLU A 223 -8.19 16.73 -20.36
CA GLU A 223 -8.92 15.80 -19.49
C GLU A 223 -7.97 15.26 -18.41
N ILE A 224 -8.47 15.19 -17.16
CA ILE A 224 -7.73 14.56 -16.06
C ILE A 224 -7.69 13.06 -16.32
N THR A 225 -6.52 12.44 -16.21
CA THR A 225 -6.26 11.01 -16.39
C THR A 225 -5.25 10.50 -15.36
N PRO A 226 -5.31 9.23 -14.96
CA PRO A 226 -4.25 8.62 -14.14
C PRO A 226 -2.87 8.73 -14.80
N TRP A 227 -1.81 8.95 -14.02
CA TRP A 227 -0.46 9.12 -14.58
C TRP A 227 0.09 7.81 -15.18
N ILE A 228 -0.44 6.67 -14.73
CA ILE A 228 -0.18 5.33 -15.26
C ILE A 228 -1.49 4.60 -15.50
N THR A 229 -1.61 3.91 -16.64
CA THR A 229 -2.80 3.10 -16.94
C THR A 229 -2.72 1.75 -16.22
N ILE A 230 -3.88 1.16 -15.91
CA ILE A 230 -3.96 -0.17 -15.28
C ILE A 230 -3.25 -1.23 -16.14
N GLU A 231 -3.38 -1.17 -17.47
CA GLU A 231 -2.72 -2.13 -18.36
C GLU A 231 -1.19 -2.03 -18.29
N ARG A 232 -0.65 -0.81 -18.15
CA ARG A 232 0.79 -0.61 -17.98
C ARG A 232 1.24 -1.12 -16.61
N PHE A 233 0.49 -0.83 -15.55
CA PHE A 233 0.74 -1.34 -14.21
C PHE A 233 0.78 -2.88 -14.19
N MET A 234 -0.28 -3.53 -14.68
CA MET A 234 -0.37 -4.99 -14.74
C MET A 234 0.73 -5.61 -15.61
N ARG A 235 1.10 -4.98 -16.72
CA ARG A 235 2.23 -5.44 -17.55
C ARG A 235 3.54 -5.46 -16.76
N VAL A 236 3.77 -4.48 -15.87
CA VAL A 236 4.96 -4.51 -15.02
C VAL A 236 4.87 -5.65 -14.02
N LEU A 237 3.74 -5.84 -13.33
CA LEU A 237 3.54 -6.96 -12.40
C LEU A 237 3.82 -8.33 -13.05
N HIS A 238 3.29 -8.55 -14.27
CA HIS A 238 3.58 -9.73 -15.07
C HIS A 238 5.06 -9.89 -15.41
N ARG A 239 5.73 -8.79 -15.80
CA ARG A 239 7.15 -8.79 -16.20
C ARG A 239 8.06 -9.13 -15.02
N ILE A 240 7.78 -8.57 -13.84
CA ILE A 240 8.55 -8.85 -12.61
C ILE A 240 8.13 -10.17 -11.96
N ARG A 241 7.09 -10.82 -12.49
CA ARG A 241 6.56 -12.11 -12.02
C ARG A 241 6.20 -12.08 -10.54
N ILE A 242 5.55 -11.01 -10.11
CA ILE A 242 5.15 -10.87 -8.71
C ILE A 242 4.23 -12.04 -8.32
N ARG A 243 4.56 -12.72 -7.22
CA ARG A 243 3.73 -13.81 -6.68
C ARG A 243 3.25 -13.38 -5.32
N SER A 244 1.93 -13.29 -5.15
CA SER A 244 1.34 -12.90 -3.88
C SER A 244 0.14 -13.78 -3.57
N ARG A 245 0.08 -14.32 -2.36
CA ARG A 245 -1.13 -15.00 -1.85
C ARG A 245 -2.08 -14.05 -1.15
N VAL A 246 -1.68 -12.80 -0.95
CA VAL A 246 -2.45 -11.77 -0.26
C VAL A 246 -2.26 -10.44 -0.99
N ALA A 247 -3.33 -9.98 -1.64
CA ALA A 247 -3.39 -8.67 -2.24
C ALA A 247 -4.43 -7.82 -1.51
N THR A 248 -4.09 -6.58 -1.21
CA THR A 248 -5.01 -5.58 -0.65
C THR A 248 -5.11 -4.39 -1.59
N VAL A 249 -6.33 -3.86 -1.75
CA VAL A 249 -6.61 -2.70 -2.61
C VAL A 249 -7.43 -1.68 -1.85
N ALA A 250 -6.87 -0.48 -1.66
CA ALA A 250 -7.52 0.62 -0.96
C ALA A 250 -8.06 1.67 -1.94
N VAL A 251 -9.23 2.25 -1.63
CA VAL A 251 -9.76 3.39 -2.40
C VAL A 251 -9.10 4.70 -1.97
N SER A 252 -8.89 4.89 -0.66
CA SER A 252 -8.44 6.14 -0.04
C SER A 252 -9.20 7.37 -0.56
N PRO A 253 -10.53 7.44 -0.32
CA PRO A 253 -11.40 8.44 -0.96
C PRO A 253 -11.04 9.89 -0.62
N TYR A 254 -10.29 10.11 0.47
CA TYR A 254 -9.78 11.43 0.80
C TYR A 254 -8.70 11.89 -0.18
N TYR A 255 -7.83 10.98 -0.64
CA TYR A 255 -6.67 11.27 -1.51
C TYR A 255 -6.95 10.96 -2.97
N THR A 256 -7.71 9.92 -3.30
CA THR A 256 -8.06 9.59 -4.69
C THR A 256 -9.08 10.58 -5.25
N HIS A 257 -8.85 11.05 -6.48
CA HIS A 257 -9.82 11.91 -7.18
C HIS A 257 -11.18 11.22 -7.32
N GLU A 258 -12.27 11.91 -7.00
CA GLU A 258 -13.61 11.33 -6.87
C GLU A 258 -14.13 10.63 -8.12
N GLU A 259 -13.86 11.19 -9.30
CA GLU A 259 -14.22 10.57 -10.58
C GLU A 259 -13.52 9.23 -10.83
N TYR A 260 -12.47 8.92 -10.05
CA TYR A 260 -11.60 7.76 -10.21
C TYR A 260 -11.66 6.77 -9.04
N HIS A 261 -12.58 6.93 -8.08
CA HIS A 261 -12.79 5.93 -7.00
C HIS A 261 -13.07 4.52 -7.55
N TYR A 262 -13.67 4.43 -8.75
CA TYR A 262 -13.93 3.16 -9.42
C TYR A 262 -12.66 2.40 -9.81
N LEU A 263 -11.50 3.06 -9.93
CA LEU A 263 -10.24 2.40 -10.33
C LEU A 263 -9.85 1.29 -9.37
N SER A 264 -10.13 1.45 -8.07
CA SER A 264 -9.92 0.42 -7.06
C SER A 264 -10.55 -0.93 -7.44
N ASN A 265 -11.78 -0.91 -7.97
CA ASN A 265 -12.47 -2.12 -8.43
C ASN A 265 -11.82 -2.69 -9.69
N VAL A 266 -11.39 -1.83 -10.63
CA VAL A 266 -10.71 -2.27 -11.86
C VAL A 266 -9.37 -2.93 -11.52
N VAL A 267 -8.61 -2.35 -10.59
CA VAL A 267 -7.36 -2.92 -10.06
C VAL A 267 -7.63 -4.27 -9.40
N ALA A 268 -8.63 -4.35 -8.52
CA ALA A 268 -9.01 -5.59 -7.86
C ALA A 268 -9.39 -6.69 -8.88
N ASP A 269 -10.19 -6.39 -9.90
CA ASP A 269 -10.59 -7.34 -10.94
C ASP A 269 -9.41 -7.84 -11.80
N GLU A 270 -8.45 -6.96 -12.10
CA GLU A 270 -7.23 -7.34 -12.83
C GLU A 270 -6.29 -8.19 -11.96
N LEU A 271 -6.13 -7.84 -10.68
CA LEU A 271 -5.36 -8.63 -9.72
C LEU A 271 -6.02 -9.99 -9.49
N ASP A 272 -7.34 -10.07 -9.39
CA ASP A 272 -8.06 -11.33 -9.23
C ASP A 272 -7.79 -12.28 -10.40
N ARG A 273 -7.91 -11.77 -11.63
CA ARG A 273 -7.59 -12.54 -12.85
C ARG A 273 -6.12 -13.00 -12.86
N TYR A 274 -5.20 -12.12 -12.49
CA TYR A 274 -3.79 -12.42 -12.41
C TYR A 274 -3.48 -13.52 -11.37
N LEU A 275 -4.01 -13.39 -10.17
CA LEU A 275 -3.79 -14.32 -9.07
C LEU A 275 -4.49 -15.66 -9.30
N SER A 276 -5.70 -15.67 -9.87
CA SER A 276 -6.39 -16.90 -10.30
C SER A 276 -5.58 -17.72 -11.30
N PHE A 277 -4.81 -17.07 -12.18
CA PHE A 277 -3.92 -17.76 -13.10
C PHE A 277 -2.73 -18.40 -12.36
N LEU A 278 -2.14 -17.70 -11.38
CA LEU A 278 -1.00 -18.19 -10.60
C LEU A 278 -1.40 -19.31 -9.63
N TYR A 279 -2.59 -19.20 -9.04
CA TYR A 279 -3.10 -20.12 -8.04
C TYR A 279 -4.46 -20.67 -8.49
N PRO A 280 -4.47 -21.59 -9.46
CA PRO A 280 -5.70 -22.18 -9.94
C PRO A 280 -6.37 -22.99 -8.83
N THR A 281 -7.65 -22.72 -8.57
CA THR A 281 -8.46 -23.55 -7.68
C THR A 281 -8.51 -24.96 -8.26
N ARG A 282 -7.92 -25.94 -7.56
CA ARG A 282 -8.09 -27.35 -7.94
C ARG A 282 -9.56 -27.68 -7.74
N ILE A 283 -10.32 -27.71 -8.84
CA ILE A 283 -11.63 -28.34 -8.86
C ILE A 283 -11.36 -29.82 -8.60
N THR A 284 -11.45 -30.25 -7.34
CA THR A 284 -11.34 -31.65 -6.93
C THR A 284 -12.62 -32.37 -7.32
N GLY A 285 -12.87 -32.46 -8.63
CA GLY A 285 -13.90 -33.30 -9.20
C GLY A 285 -13.52 -34.76 -9.04
N ARG A 286 -13.85 -35.37 -7.90
CA ARG A 286 -14.21 -36.79 -7.87
C ARG A 286 -15.59 -36.92 -8.50
N PHE A 287 -15.64 -37.01 -9.82
CA PHE A 287 -16.69 -37.79 -10.46
C PHE A 287 -16.12 -39.19 -10.69
N GLN A 288 -16.25 -40.05 -9.67
CA GLN A 288 -16.33 -41.48 -9.94
C GLN A 288 -17.74 -41.71 -10.45
N VAL A 289 -17.87 -41.85 -11.76
CA VAL A 289 -19.05 -42.47 -12.37
C VAL A 289 -18.90 -43.97 -12.10
N GLU A 290 -19.72 -44.48 -11.17
CA GLU A 290 -20.02 -45.92 -11.09
C GLU A 290 -20.93 -46.33 -12.24
#